data_AF-A0A497NYQ3-F1
#
_entry.id   AF-A0A497NYQ3-F1
#
_cell.length_a   1.000
_cell.length_b   1.000
_cell.length_c   1.000
_cell.angle_alpha   90.00
_cell.angle_beta   90.00
_cell.angle_gamma   90.00
#
_symmetry.space_group_name_H-M   'P 1'
#
loop_
_entity.id
_entity.type
_entity.pdbx_description
1 polymer ?
#
loop_
_entity_poly.entity_id
_entity_poly.type
_entity_poly.pdbx_seq_one_letter_code
_entity_poly.pdbx_strand_id
1 'polypeptide(L)'
;MTEKQYEEALLALGAKDVTTLSQQGNGTTAFELPTGQVVSEHQTGYIRRNIYREPGKGGGRCYQFNPTYNVPYQSIGQDGKLYKYEGSKRRTLIWSRKTRLKKLFLYAIKKLNNG
;
A
#
# COMPACT_ATOMS: atom_id res chain seq x y z
N MET A 1 9.29 -17.71 5.96
CA MET A 1 7.90 -17.33 5.68
C MET A 1 7.60 -17.37 4.18
N THR A 2 6.68 -18.24 3.78
CA THR A 2 5.98 -18.26 2.48
C THR A 2 4.93 -17.15 2.43
N GLU A 3 4.26 -16.96 1.29
CA GLU A 3 3.16 -15.99 1.16
C GLU A 3 2.02 -16.30 2.13
N LYS A 4 1.56 -17.57 2.13
CA LYS A 4 0.53 -18.06 3.04
C LYS A 4 0.91 -17.86 4.52
N GLN A 5 2.17 -18.12 4.89
CA GLN A 5 2.64 -17.87 6.25
C GLN A 5 2.57 -16.38 6.65
N TYR A 6 2.73 -15.44 5.72
CA TYR A 6 2.55 -14.01 6.04
C TYR A 6 1.07 -13.64 6.19
N GLU A 7 0.19 -14.21 5.37
CA GLU A 7 -1.26 -14.02 5.51
C GLU A 7 -1.75 -14.56 6.86
N GLU A 8 -1.40 -15.80 7.19
CA GLU A 8 -1.70 -16.43 8.48
C GLU A 8 -1.14 -15.62 9.66
N ALA A 9 0.09 -15.09 9.54
CA ALA A 9 0.67 -14.26 10.58
C ALA A 9 -0.05 -12.91 10.75
N LEU A 10 -0.54 -12.30 9.66
CA LEU A 10 -1.36 -11.09 9.74
C LEU A 10 -2.68 -11.37 10.47
N LEU A 11 -3.35 -12.48 10.15
CA LEU A 11 -4.57 -12.90 10.83
C LEU A 11 -4.32 -13.20 12.32
N ALA A 12 -3.19 -13.85 12.64
CA ALA A 12 -2.78 -14.12 14.02
C ALA A 12 -2.49 -12.84 14.83
N LEU A 13 -2.09 -11.75 14.17
CA LEU A 13 -1.97 -10.41 14.78
C LEU A 13 -3.34 -9.72 14.96
N GLY A 14 -4.45 -10.39 14.66
CA GLY A 14 -5.80 -9.86 14.78
C GLY A 14 -6.29 -9.09 13.55
N ALA A 15 -5.55 -9.12 12.44
CA ALA A 15 -6.05 -8.53 11.21
C ALA A 15 -7.22 -9.34 10.64
N LYS A 16 -8.14 -8.67 9.96
CA LYS A 16 -9.27 -9.29 9.25
C LYS A 16 -9.04 -9.19 7.76
N ASP A 17 -9.24 -10.28 7.02
CA ASP A 17 -9.29 -10.21 5.56
C ASP A 17 -10.57 -9.48 5.14
N VAL A 18 -10.40 -8.37 4.44
CA VAL A 18 -11.48 -7.50 3.93
C VAL A 18 -11.41 -7.36 2.40
N THR A 19 -10.76 -8.32 1.76
CA THR A 19 -10.64 -8.41 0.31
C THR A 19 -12.02 -8.64 -0.31
N THR A 20 -12.43 -7.76 -1.22
CA THR A 20 -13.66 -7.96 -2.00
C THR A 20 -13.42 -8.86 -3.21
N LEU A 21 -14.48 -9.46 -3.75
CA LEU A 21 -14.40 -10.27 -4.98
C LEU A 21 -13.76 -9.51 -6.15
N SER A 22 -14.11 -8.22 -6.32
CA SER A 22 -13.49 -7.37 -7.35
C SER A 22 -12.00 -7.13 -7.08
N GLN A 23 -11.59 -6.95 -5.83
CA GLN A 23 -10.17 -6.80 -5.48
C GLN A 23 -9.41 -8.10 -5.74
N GLN A 24 -9.97 -9.24 -5.37
CA GLN A 24 -9.40 -10.55 -5.63
C GLN A 24 -9.20 -10.79 -7.14
N GLY A 25 -10.21 -10.46 -7.96
CA GLY A 25 -10.11 -10.53 -9.42
C GLY A 25 -9.02 -9.63 -10.01
N ASN A 26 -8.68 -8.53 -9.33
CA ASN A 26 -7.59 -7.62 -9.71
C ASN A 26 -6.24 -7.97 -9.04
N GLY A 27 -6.11 -9.15 -8.42
CA GLY A 27 -4.89 -9.57 -7.73
C GLY A 27 -4.53 -8.64 -6.56
N THR A 28 -5.54 -8.14 -5.84
CA THR A 28 -5.38 -7.32 -4.64
C THR A 28 -5.85 -8.10 -3.42
N THR A 29 -5.04 -8.10 -2.37
CA THR A 29 -5.43 -8.60 -1.04
C THR A 29 -5.43 -7.44 -0.04
N ALA A 30 -6.46 -7.32 0.79
CA ALA A 30 -6.65 -6.24 1.74
C ALA A 30 -6.96 -6.77 3.14
N PHE A 31 -6.35 -6.14 4.15
CA PHE A 31 -6.49 -6.48 5.55
C PHE A 31 -6.89 -5.25 6.36
N GLU A 32 -7.85 -5.40 7.26
CA GLU A 32 -8.16 -4.44 8.31
C GLU A 32 -7.38 -4.83 9.57
N LEU A 33 -6.51 -3.94 10.05
CA LEU A 33 -5.72 -4.16 11.25
C LEU A 33 -6.55 -3.86 12.51
N PRO A 34 -6.21 -4.42 13.69
CA PRO A 34 -6.89 -4.10 14.96
C PRO A 34 -6.92 -2.61 15.30
N THR A 35 -5.97 -1.83 14.76
CA THR A 35 -5.91 -0.37 14.90
C THR A 35 -6.91 0.39 14.02
N GLY A 36 -7.78 -0.31 13.29
CA GLY A 36 -8.77 0.25 12.35
C GLY A 36 -8.18 0.67 11.00
N GLN A 37 -6.88 0.47 10.77
CA GLN A 37 -6.24 0.80 9.50
C GLN A 37 -6.48 -0.29 8.46
N VAL A 38 -6.81 0.11 7.25
CA VAL A 38 -6.98 -0.82 6.14
C VAL A 38 -5.74 -0.76 5.25
N VAL A 39 -5.08 -1.90 5.06
CA VAL A 39 -3.87 -2.02 4.25
C VAL A 39 -4.05 -3.03 3.14
N SER A 40 -3.38 -2.86 2.00
CA SER A 40 -3.49 -3.78 0.87
C SER A 40 -2.20 -3.94 0.09
N GLU A 41 -2.07 -5.10 -0.55
CA GLU A 41 -1.04 -5.39 -1.56
C GLU A 41 -1.71 -5.60 -2.91
N HIS A 42 -1.05 -5.17 -3.97
CA HIS A 42 -1.59 -5.20 -5.32
C HIS A 42 -0.61 -5.90 -6.26
N GLN A 43 -1.12 -6.71 -7.18
CA GLN A 43 -0.34 -7.36 -8.24
C GLN A 43 0.44 -6.36 -9.11
N THR A 44 -0.02 -5.10 -9.20
CA THR A 44 0.69 -3.98 -9.84
C THR A 44 1.96 -3.51 -9.10
N GLY A 45 2.33 -4.19 -8.03
CA GLY A 45 3.55 -3.95 -7.26
C GLY A 45 3.41 -2.92 -6.14
N TYR A 46 2.21 -2.38 -5.93
CA TYR A 46 1.93 -1.40 -4.88
C TYR A 46 1.57 -2.04 -3.54
N ILE A 47 1.88 -1.31 -2.48
CA ILE A 47 1.42 -1.59 -1.12
C ILE A 47 0.86 -0.30 -0.54
N ARG A 48 -0.36 -0.35 0.00
CA ARG A 48 -1.12 0.85 0.34
C ARG A 48 -1.78 0.76 1.71
N ARG A 49 -1.98 1.93 2.32
CA ARG A 49 -3.00 2.19 3.33
C ARG A 49 -4.19 2.86 2.66
N ASN A 50 -5.34 2.22 2.75
CA ASN A 50 -6.58 2.64 2.13
C ASN A 50 -7.38 3.50 3.13
N ILE A 51 -6.93 4.76 3.30
CA ILE A 51 -7.48 5.70 4.30
C ILE A 51 -8.99 5.89 4.09
N TYR A 52 -9.45 5.86 2.84
CA TYR A 52 -10.87 5.95 2.47
C TYR A 52 -11.76 4.83 3.01
N ARG A 53 -11.19 3.72 3.49
CA ARG A 53 -11.92 2.61 4.13
C ARG A 53 -11.84 2.64 5.65
N GLU A 54 -11.09 3.57 6.24
CA GLU A 54 -10.91 3.61 7.68
C GLU A 54 -12.08 4.34 8.36
N PRO A 55 -12.60 3.83 9.49
CA PRO A 55 -13.70 4.47 10.20
C PRO A 55 -13.40 5.93 10.55
N GLY A 56 -14.34 6.84 10.24
CA GLY A 56 -14.20 8.27 10.55
C GLY A 56 -13.15 9.03 9.72
N LYS A 57 -12.47 8.38 8.77
CA LYS A 57 -11.47 9.01 7.89
C LYS A 57 -12.06 9.17 6.48
N GLY A 58 -12.97 10.13 6.33
CA GLY A 58 -13.71 10.41 5.08
C GLY A 58 -12.90 11.05 3.95
N GLY A 59 -11.73 10.51 3.60
CA GLY A 59 -10.92 11.04 2.51
C GLY A 59 -10.62 9.96 1.48
N GLY A 60 -10.94 10.18 0.21
CA GLY A 60 -10.61 9.34 -0.96
C GLY A 60 -9.09 9.21 -1.24
N ARG A 61 -8.28 9.16 -0.18
CA ARG A 61 -6.82 9.19 -0.20
C ARG A 61 -6.29 7.78 0.07
N CYS A 62 -5.16 7.49 -0.53
CA CYS A 62 -4.35 6.32 -0.22
C CYS A 62 -2.94 6.79 0.14
N TYR A 63 -2.30 6.11 1.09
CA TYR A 63 -0.87 6.26 1.33
C TYR A 63 -0.11 5.07 0.77
N GLN A 64 0.95 5.31 0.00
CA GLN A 64 1.75 4.25 -0.63
C GLN A 64 3.01 3.97 0.20
N PHE A 65 3.22 2.70 0.57
CA PHE A 65 4.38 2.27 1.36
C PHE A 65 5.62 1.95 0.52
N ASN A 66 5.47 1.94 -0.80
CA ASN A 66 6.58 1.70 -1.72
C ASN A 66 7.71 2.71 -1.50
N PRO A 67 8.98 2.27 -1.48
CA PRO A 67 10.14 3.16 -1.47
C PRO A 67 10.07 4.18 -2.60
N THR A 68 10.68 5.34 -2.39
CA THR A 68 10.76 6.39 -3.41
C THR A 68 12.16 6.56 -3.92
N TYR A 69 12.27 6.91 -5.20
CA TYR A 69 13.51 7.37 -5.81
C TYR A 69 13.25 8.64 -6.61
N ASN A 70 14.30 9.42 -6.81
CA ASN A 70 14.26 10.65 -7.58
C ASN A 70 14.39 10.34 -9.08
N VAL A 71 13.59 10.98 -9.90
CA VAL A 71 13.73 10.99 -11.36
C VAL A 71 13.65 12.42 -11.89
N PRO A 72 14.32 12.72 -13.01
CA PRO A 72 14.00 13.92 -13.78
C PRO A 72 12.56 13.83 -14.27
N TYR A 73 11.83 14.93 -14.16
CA TYR A 73 10.45 15.05 -14.62
C TYR A 73 10.31 16.25 -15.54
N GLN A 74 9.53 16.07 -16.60
CA GLN A 74 9.19 17.13 -17.53
C GLN A 74 7.71 17.04 -17.90
N SER A 75 7.04 18.18 -18.01
CA SER A 75 5.67 18.27 -18.50
C SER A 75 5.40 19.60 -19.19
N ILE A 76 4.42 19.62 -20.08
CA ILE A 76 3.83 20.85 -20.58
C ILE A 76 2.61 21.16 -19.71
N GLY A 77 2.58 22.35 -19.10
CA GLY A 77 1.46 22.81 -18.30
C GLY A 77 0.24 23.14 -19.17
N GLN A 78 -0.92 23.33 -18.52
CA GLN A 78 -2.13 23.79 -19.21
C GLN A 78 -1.97 25.17 -19.86
N ASP A 79 -0.98 25.95 -19.39
CA ASP A 79 -0.55 27.22 -19.96
C ASP A 79 0.39 27.09 -21.17
N GLY A 80 0.69 25.86 -21.60
CA GLY A 80 1.58 25.56 -22.72
C GLY A 80 3.07 25.66 -22.41
N LYS A 81 3.48 25.93 -21.16
CA LYS A 81 4.89 26.08 -20.80
C LYS A 81 5.55 24.76 -20.40
N LEU A 82 6.84 24.63 -20.68
CA LEU A 82 7.64 23.49 -20.26
C LEU A 82 8.10 23.64 -18.81
N TYR A 83 7.74 22.68 -17.97
CA TYR A 83 8.18 22.54 -16.60
C TYR A 83 9.19 21.40 -16.50
N LYS A 84 10.36 21.66 -15.93
CA LYS A 84 11.40 20.64 -15.65
C LYS A 84 11.69 20.62 -14.15
N TYR A 85 11.81 19.43 -13.59
CA TYR A 85 12.15 19.26 -12.17
C TYR A 85 13.16 18.13 -12.01
N GLU A 86 14.29 18.45 -11.37
CA GLU A 86 15.27 17.48 -10.92
C GLU A 86 14.86 16.99 -9.53
N GLY A 87 14.46 15.71 -9.42
CA GLY A 87 14.16 15.10 -8.12
C GLY A 87 12.70 14.70 -7.89
N SER A 88 11.90 14.53 -8.95
CA SER A 88 10.50 14.09 -8.80
C SER A 88 10.46 12.70 -8.18
N LYS A 89 9.60 12.50 -7.19
CA LYS A 89 9.52 11.23 -6.45
C LYS A 89 8.69 10.22 -7.23
N ARG A 90 9.33 9.16 -7.71
CA ARG A 90 8.67 7.95 -8.21
C ARG A 90 8.71 6.85 -7.17
N ARG A 91 7.82 5.85 -7.31
CA ARG A 91 7.71 4.71 -6.40
C ARG A 91 8.36 3.48 -7.02
N THR A 92 9.15 2.76 -6.24
CA THR A 92 9.68 1.46 -6.63
C THR A 92 8.57 0.41 -6.53
N LEU A 93 8.17 -0.15 -7.67
CA LEU A 93 7.21 -1.25 -7.72
C LEU A 93 7.84 -2.54 -7.17
N ILE A 94 7.07 -3.31 -6.41
CA ILE A 94 7.53 -4.54 -5.74
C ILE A 94 6.76 -5.72 -6.33
N TRP A 95 7.32 -6.36 -7.35
CA TRP A 95 6.64 -7.44 -8.08
C TRP A 95 6.50 -8.73 -7.28
N SER A 96 7.46 -9.02 -6.38
CA SER A 96 7.37 -10.16 -5.47
C SER A 96 6.25 -9.97 -4.44
N ARG A 97 5.18 -10.77 -4.55
CA ARG A 97 4.05 -10.77 -3.60
C ARG A 97 4.49 -11.09 -2.18
N LYS A 98 5.33 -12.11 -1.99
CA LYS A 98 6.04 -12.38 -0.73
C LYS A 98 6.67 -11.12 -0.11
N THR A 99 7.35 -10.30 -0.90
CA THR A 99 7.99 -9.06 -0.40
C THR A 99 6.96 -8.00 0.00
N ARG A 100 5.84 -7.91 -0.74
CA ARG A 100 4.74 -7.01 -0.39
C ARG A 100 4.07 -7.43 0.92
N LEU A 101 3.74 -8.70 1.07
CA LEU A 101 3.16 -9.27 2.29
C LEU A 101 4.09 -9.08 3.50
N LYS A 102 5.41 -9.33 3.34
CA LYS A 102 6.40 -9.05 4.38
C LYS A 102 6.35 -7.59 4.86
N LYS A 103 6.23 -6.63 3.94
CA LYS A 103 6.15 -5.21 4.29
C LYS A 103 4.85 -4.85 5.01
N LEU A 104 3.72 -5.44 4.61
CA LEU A 104 2.45 -5.29 5.34
C LEU A 104 2.55 -5.84 6.76
N PHE A 105 3.12 -7.03 6.91
CA PHE A 105 3.34 -7.67 8.22
C PHE A 105 4.21 -6.81 9.14
N LEU A 106 5.36 -6.33 8.66
CA LEU A 106 6.23 -5.44 9.45
C LEU A 106 5.53 -4.11 9.81
N TYR A 107 4.72 -3.58 8.90
CA TYR A 107 3.93 -2.39 9.17
C TYR A 107 2.88 -2.63 10.27
N ALA A 108 2.18 -3.76 10.21
CA ALA A 108 1.19 -4.15 11.22
C ALA A 108 1.83 -4.27 12.61
N ILE A 109 2.98 -4.98 12.73
CA ILE A 109 3.74 -5.08 13.98
C ILE A 109 4.10 -3.69 14.50
N LYS A 110 4.67 -2.83 13.65
CA LYS A 110 5.06 -1.46 14.05
C LYS A 110 3.86 -0.67 14.58
N LYS A 111 2.67 -0.85 14.00
CA LYS A 111 1.48 -0.13 14.40
C LYS A 111 0.84 -0.67 15.68
N LEU A 112 0.93 -1.98 15.91
CA LEU A 112 0.47 -2.58 17.16
C LEU A 112 1.38 -2.22 18.34
N ASN A 113 2.70 -2.13 18.11
CA ASN A 113 3.66 -1.80 19.17
C ASN A 113 3.77 -0.31 19.51
N ASN A 114 3.42 0.57 18.56
CA ASN A 114 3.47 2.02 18.73
C ASN A 114 2.05 2.63 18.74
N GLY A 115 1.05 1.83 19.09
CA GLY A 115 -0.36 2.23 19.24
C GLY A 115 -0.58 3.02 20.52
#